data_AF-A0A2X2K6W6-F1
#
_entry.id   AF-A0A2X2K6W6-F1
#
_cell.length_a   1.000
_cell.length_b   1.000
_cell.length_c   1.000
_cell.angle_alpha   90.00
_cell.angle_beta   90.00
_cell.angle_gamma   90.00
#
_symmetry.space_group_name_H-M   'P 1'
#
loop_
_entity.id
_entity.type
_entity.pdbx_description
1 polymer ?
#
loop_
_entity_poly.entity_id
_entity_poly.type
_entity_poly.pdbx_seq_one_letter_code
_entity_poly.pdbx_strand_id
1 'polypeptide(L)'
;MSFASEMKNELTRIDVDEMNAKAELSALIRMNGALSLSNQQFVINVQTENATTARRIYSLIKRVFNVEVEILVRKKMKLKKK
;
A
#
# COMPACT_ATOMS: atom_id res chain seq x y z
N MET A 1 2.73 -18.32 8.43
CA MET A 1 3.47 -17.97 7.22
C MET A 1 2.77 -18.65 6.06
N SER A 2 2.37 -17.92 5.03
CA SER A 2 1.74 -18.50 3.85
C SER A 2 2.63 -18.28 2.64
N PHE A 3 2.60 -19.21 1.69
CA PHE A 3 3.32 -19.11 0.41
C PHE A 3 3.09 -17.75 -0.28
N ALA A 4 1.86 -17.24 -0.22
CA ALA A 4 1.51 -15.92 -0.76
C ALA A 4 2.27 -14.75 -0.10
N SER A 5 2.64 -14.85 1.19
CA SER A 5 3.42 -13.81 1.87
C SER A 5 4.89 -13.81 1.43
N GLU A 6 5.47 -14.98 1.17
CA GLU A 6 6.84 -15.14 0.68
C GLU A 6 6.98 -14.63 -0.75
N MET A 7 6.08 -15.05 -1.64
CA MET A 7 6.03 -14.57 -3.03
C MET A 7 5.89 -13.04 -3.11
N LYS A 8 5.03 -12.44 -2.27
CA LYS A 8 4.88 -10.98 -2.21
C LYS A 8 6.16 -10.28 -1.76
N ASN A 9 6.93 -10.87 -0.84
CA ASN A 9 8.18 -10.28 -0.38
C ASN A 9 9.24 -10.27 -1.50
N GLU A 10 9.33 -11.35 -2.26
CA GLU A 10 10.28 -11.48 -3.37
C GLU A 10 9.96 -10.46 -4.48
N LEU A 11 8.69 -10.37 -4.91
CA LEU A 11 8.26 -9.46 -5.97
C LEU A 11 8.49 -7.98 -5.63
N THR A 12 8.31 -7.59 -4.36
CA THR A 12 8.51 -6.18 -3.95
C THR A 12 9.97 -5.71 -3.97
N ARG A 13 10.94 -6.63 -4.12
CA ARG A 13 12.38 -6.31 -4.22
C ARG A 13 12.86 -6.10 -5.65
N ILE A 14 12.01 -6.37 -6.64
CA ILE A 14 12.37 -6.19 -8.04
C ILE A 14 12.39 -4.69 -8.33
N ASP A 15 13.52 -4.24 -8.90
CA ASP A 15 13.64 -2.89 -9.39
C ASP A 15 12.81 -2.70 -10.66
N VAL A 16 12.08 -1.60 -10.68
CA VAL A 16 11.21 -1.20 -11.78
C VAL A 16 11.62 0.17 -12.28
N ASP A 17 11.52 0.33 -13.60
CA ASP A 17 11.64 1.62 -14.27
C ASP A 17 10.50 2.58 -13.85
N GLU A 18 10.68 3.88 -14.05
CA GLU A 18 9.73 4.90 -13.59
C GLU A 18 8.33 4.75 -14.19
N MET A 19 8.23 4.36 -15.47
CA MET A 19 6.92 4.12 -16.11
C MET A 19 6.20 2.93 -15.46
N ASN A 20 6.95 1.87 -15.17
CA ASN A 20 6.41 0.67 -14.51
C ASN A 20 6.09 0.94 -13.04
N ALA A 21 6.86 1.79 -12.36
CA ALA A 21 6.58 2.22 -10.98
C ALA A 21 5.24 2.97 -10.88
N LYS A 22 4.94 3.85 -11.86
CA LYS A 22 3.63 4.52 -11.97
C LYS A 22 2.49 3.52 -12.21
N ALA A 23 2.70 2.56 -13.11
CA ALA A 23 1.70 1.52 -13.40
C ALA A 23 1.43 0.62 -12.18
N GLU A 24 2.50 0.18 -11.50
CA GLU A 24 2.43 -0.63 -10.28
C GLU A 24 1.66 0.11 -9.17
N LEU A 25 2.00 1.39 -8.94
CA LEU A 25 1.33 2.21 -7.95
C LEU A 25 -0.16 2.41 -8.27
N SER A 26 -0.50 2.68 -9.53
CA SER A 26 -1.90 2.79 -9.97
C SER A 26 -2.68 1.50 -9.72
N ALA A 27 -2.09 0.32 -10.01
CA ALA A 27 -2.72 -0.96 -9.73
C ALA A 27 -2.94 -1.17 -8.22
N LEU A 28 -1.94 -0.86 -7.39
CA LEU A 28 -2.03 -1.00 -5.94
C LEU A 28 -3.09 -0.08 -5.33
N ILE A 29 -3.18 1.17 -5.80
CA ILE A 29 -4.22 2.12 -5.40
C ILE A 29 -5.60 1.64 -5.87
N ARG A 30 -5.73 1.11 -7.09
CA ARG A 30 -7.02 0.58 -7.56
C ARG A 30 -7.50 -0.64 -6.77
N MET A 31 -6.59 -1.51 -6.35
CA MET A 31 -6.95 -2.72 -5.61
C MET A 31 -7.31 -2.44 -4.16
N ASN A 32 -6.56 -1.56 -3.50
CA ASN A 32 -6.58 -1.40 -2.04
C ASN A 32 -6.91 0.02 -1.58
N GLY A 33 -7.03 0.96 -2.50
CA GLY A 33 -7.29 2.36 -2.24
C GLY A 33 -8.78 2.64 -2.07
N ALA A 34 -9.11 3.44 -1.07
CA ALA A 34 -10.42 4.01 -0.85
C ALA A 34 -10.31 5.53 -0.87
N LEU A 35 -11.06 6.19 -1.77
CA LEU A 35 -11.21 7.63 -1.79
C LEU A 35 -12.25 8.03 -0.76
N SER A 36 -11.90 8.98 0.11
CA SER A 36 -12.79 9.55 1.12
C SER A 36 -12.75 11.08 1.03
N LEU A 37 -13.88 11.72 1.34
CA LEU A 37 -13.97 13.17 1.47
C LEU A 37 -14.07 13.48 2.96
N SER A 38 -13.09 14.20 3.49
CA SER A 38 -13.05 14.61 4.89
C SER A 38 -12.67 16.08 4.96
N ASN A 39 -13.40 16.89 5.71
CA ASN A 39 -13.15 18.34 5.83
C ASN A 39 -13.00 19.05 4.47
N GLN A 40 -13.84 18.69 3.48
CA GLN A 40 -13.78 19.19 2.09
C GLN A 40 -12.46 18.88 1.35
N GLN A 41 -11.64 17.98 1.88
CA GLN A 41 -10.41 17.50 1.27
C GLN A 41 -10.56 16.04 0.84
N PHE A 42 -10.02 15.74 -0.34
CA PHE A 42 -9.93 14.36 -0.82
C PHE A 42 -8.77 13.65 -0.14
N VAL A 43 -9.07 12.51 0.47
CA VAL A 43 -8.10 11.65 1.15
C VAL A 43 -8.14 10.26 0.53
N ILE A 44 -7.00 9.79 0.03
CA ILE A 44 -6.84 8.43 -0.49
C ILE A 44 -6.22 7.57 0.61
N ASN A 45 -6.97 6.57 1.06
CA ASN A 45 -6.51 5.60 2.05
C ASN A 45 -6.18 4.27 1.39
N VAL A 46 -4.93 3.83 1.45
CA VAL A 46 -4.52 2.51 0.93
C VAL A 46 -4.25 1.56 2.10
N GLN A 47 -5.02 0.48 2.20
CA GLN A 47 -4.91 -0.47 3.31
C GLN A 47 -4.37 -1.82 2.84
N THR A 48 -3.44 -2.40 3.60
CA THR A 48 -2.92 -3.75 3.30
C THR A 48 -2.56 -4.48 4.58
N GLU A 49 -2.79 -5.80 4.59
CA GLU A 49 -2.44 -6.67 5.72
C GLU A 49 -0.95 -7.08 5.70
N ASN A 50 -0.26 -6.89 4.57
CA ASN A 50 1.16 -7.22 4.43
C ASN A 50 2.03 -5.98 4.59
N ALA A 51 2.85 -5.95 5.64
CA ALA A 51 3.80 -4.86 5.92
C ALA A 51 4.80 -4.61 4.77
N THR A 52 5.21 -5.64 4.04
CA THR A 52 6.14 -5.48 2.92
C THR A 52 5.48 -4.76 1.76
N THR A 53 4.22 -5.07 1.47
CA THR A 53 3.43 -4.35 0.46
C THR A 53 3.23 -2.88 0.87
N ALA A 54 2.99 -2.60 2.16
CA ALA A 54 2.87 -1.23 2.66
C ALA A 54 4.15 -0.41 2.43
N ARG A 55 5.33 -0.99 2.74
CA ARG A 55 6.62 -0.35 2.47
C ARG A 55 6.86 -0.10 0.98
N ARG A 56 6.51 -1.06 0.12
CA ARG A 56 6.62 -0.91 -1.34
C ARG A 56 5.79 0.26 -1.84
N ILE A 57 4.51 0.35 -1.43
CA ILE A 57 3.62 1.46 -1.79
C ILE A 57 4.23 2.80 -1.35
N TYR A 58 4.72 2.89 -0.11
CA TYR A 58 5.38 4.10 0.39
C TYR A 58 6.58 4.51 -0.47
N SER A 59 7.48 3.57 -0.77
CA SER A 59 8.65 3.83 -1.61
C SER A 59 8.27 4.25 -3.03
N LEU A 60 7.24 3.63 -3.62
CA LEU A 60 6.72 4.00 -4.94
C LEU A 60 6.14 5.41 -4.95
N ILE A 61 5.34 5.80 -3.95
CA ILE A 61 4.78 7.16 -3.87
C ILE A 61 5.91 8.19 -3.73
N LYS A 62 6.87 7.93 -2.83
CA LYS A 62 8.02 8.82 -2.63
C LYS A 62 8.86 8.95 -3.91
N ARG A 63 9.08 7.86 -4.65
CA ARG A 63 9.85 7.87 -5.90
C ARG A 63 9.11 8.57 -7.05
N VAL A 64 7.82 8.33 -7.21
CA VAL A 64 7.03 8.83 -8.36
C VAL A 64 6.57 10.28 -8.18
N PHE A 65 6.17 10.65 -6.97
CA PHE A 65 5.54 11.95 -6.70
C PHE A 65 6.35 12.85 -5.75
N ASN A 66 7.39 12.31 -5.10
CA ASN A 66 8.23 13.05 -4.14
C ASN A 66 7.44 13.76 -3.02
N VAL A 67 6.35 13.13 -2.57
CA VAL A 67 5.48 13.64 -1.50
C VAL A 67 5.66 12.77 -0.25
N GLU A 68 5.52 13.38 0.92
CA GLU A 68 5.46 12.64 2.18
C GLU A 68 4.09 11.98 2.35
N VAL A 69 4.12 10.73 2.82
CA VAL A 69 2.92 9.92 3.06
C VAL A 69 2.95 9.45 4.50
N GLU A 70 1.84 9.63 5.20
CA GLU A 70 1.68 9.12 6.56
C GLU A 70 1.37 7.62 6.54
N ILE A 71 2.10 6.84 7.34
CA ILE A 71 1.84 5.39 7.51
C ILE A 71 1.21 5.16 8.88
N LEU A 72 0.01 4.60 8.89
CA LEU A 72 -0.68 4.21 10.12
C LEU A 72 -0.73 2.68 10.25
N VAL A 73 -0.17 2.15 11.33
CA VAL A 73 -0.28 0.71 11.65
C VAL A 73 -1.47 0.49 12.58
N ARG A 74 -2.48 -0.23 12.08
CA ARG A 74 -3.66 -0.62 12.89
C ARG A 74 -3.60 -2.11 13.23
N LYS A 75 -3.70 -2.44 14.52
CA LYS A 75 -3.87 -3.83 14.97
C LYS A 75 -5.35 -4.21 14.83
N LYS A 76 -5.67 -5.13 13.90
CA LYS A 76 -7.03 -5.67 13.76
C LYS A 76 -7.35 -6.47 15.03
N MET A 77 -8.30 -6.00 15.84
CA MET A 77 -8.80 -6.75 16.99
C MET A 77 -9.67 -7.90 16.48
N LYS A 78 -9.28 -9.16 16.74
CA LYS A 78 -10.16 -10.30 16.51
C LYS A 78 -11.26 -10.25 17.57
N LEU A 79 -12.47 -9.82 17.18
CA LEU A 79 -13.66 -10.00 18.00
C LEU A 79 -13.81 -11.51 18.26
N LYS A 80 -13.59 -11.94 19.50
CA LYS A 80 -14.02 -13.26 19.96
C LYS A 80 -15.55 -13.24 19.95
N LYS A 81 -16.18 -13.75 18.89
CA LYS A 81 -17.58 -14.17 18.97
C LYS A 81 -17.63 -15.35 19.96
N LYS A 82 -18.37 -15.17 21.05
CA LYS A 82 -18.91 -16.29 21.84
C LYS A 82 -19.98 -16.99 21.03
#